data_AF-A0A7I7WGJ8-F1
#
_entry.id   AF-A0A7I7WGJ8-F1
#
_cell.length_a   1.000
_cell.length_b   1.000
_cell.length_c   1.000
_cell.angle_alpha   90.00
_cell.angle_beta   90.00
_cell.angle_gamma   90.00
#
_symmetry.space_group_name_H-M   'P 1'
#
loop_
_entity.id
_entity.type
_entity.pdbx_description
1 polymer ?
#
loop_
_entity_poly.entity_id
_entity_poly.type
_entity_poly.pdbx_seq_one_letter_code
_entity_poly.pdbx_strand_id
1 'polypeptide(L)'
;MVKREPLGNGATRLQSEDARDYLGLSDLREAPWNHGFLATQMTRLERKSEWVADNRGIFDSLVYPLAKATQHHRNLRRTSKVNHDRNHDWAVTEFLYPMVVTSAPLYKVDVSQEPYQPEKVGWTPLVREIRTKTLNGHYVVDAVYATALDDYLDTHVQLFADQVQHLAEEDPEKFVTSGNESDT
;
A
#
# COMPACT_ATOMS: atom_id res chain seq x y z
N MET A 1 -17.96 7.53 11.66
CA MET A 1 -19.12 8.35 11.22
C MET A 1 -18.54 9.60 10.58
N VAL A 2 -18.60 9.68 9.26
CA VAL A 2 -18.00 10.74 8.43
C VAL A 2 -18.55 12.10 8.84
N LYS A 3 -17.67 13.06 9.15
CA LYS A 3 -18.12 14.41 9.53
C LYS A 3 -18.37 15.26 8.27
N ARG A 4 -19.62 15.26 7.79
CA ARG A 4 -20.10 16.13 6.72
C ARG A 4 -20.48 17.49 7.31
N GLU A 5 -19.76 18.55 6.93
CA GLU A 5 -20.12 19.92 7.33
C GLU A 5 -20.98 20.57 6.24
N PRO A 6 -22.21 21.01 6.54
CA PRO A 6 -23.03 21.74 5.59
C PRO A 6 -22.36 23.08 5.25
N LEU A 7 -22.21 23.39 3.96
CA LEU A 7 -21.71 24.67 3.45
C LEU A 7 -22.84 25.63 3.01
N GLY A 8 -24.10 25.16 3.03
CA GLY A 8 -25.26 25.86 2.47
C GLY A 8 -25.52 25.50 0.99
N ASN A 9 -26.74 25.79 0.50
CA ASN A 9 -27.21 25.49 -0.87
C ASN A 9 -27.07 24.02 -1.30
N GLY A 10 -27.38 23.08 -0.40
CA GLY A 10 -27.26 21.63 -0.67
C GLY A 10 -25.81 21.12 -0.74
N ALA A 11 -24.80 21.97 -0.56
CA ALA A 11 -23.40 21.57 -0.61
C ALA A 11 -22.89 21.13 0.77
N THR A 12 -22.17 20.01 0.80
CA THR A 12 -21.46 19.52 1.99
C THR A 12 -19.95 19.51 1.78
N ARG A 13 -19.20 19.83 2.82
CA ARG A 13 -17.74 19.67 2.89
C ARG A 13 -17.43 18.37 3.61
N LEU A 14 -16.76 17.46 2.91
CA LEU A 14 -16.06 16.36 3.56
C LEU A 14 -14.80 16.92 4.22
N GLN A 15 -14.68 16.75 5.54
CA GLN A 15 -13.38 16.91 6.19
C GLN A 15 -12.42 15.85 5.61
N SER A 16 -11.14 16.19 5.47
CA SER A 16 -10.12 15.32 4.90
C SER A 16 -9.93 14.08 5.80
N GLU A 17 -10.71 13.04 5.56
CA GLU A 17 -10.59 11.73 6.21
C GLU A 17 -9.64 10.83 5.41
N ASP A 18 -8.97 9.90 6.10
CA ASP A 18 -8.16 8.88 5.44
C ASP A 18 -9.07 8.03 4.55
N ALA A 19 -8.66 7.79 3.30
CA ALA A 19 -9.50 7.09 2.35
C ALA A 19 -9.81 5.65 2.76
N ARG A 20 -8.92 5.00 3.52
CA ARG A 20 -9.13 3.64 4.01
C ARG A 20 -10.25 3.61 5.04
N ASP A 21 -10.24 4.56 5.96
CA ASP A 21 -11.24 4.65 7.02
C ASP A 21 -12.60 5.09 6.45
N TYR A 22 -12.59 6.09 5.56
CA TYR A 22 -13.80 6.58 4.91
C TYR A 22 -14.51 5.49 4.10
N LEU A 23 -13.75 4.75 3.28
CA LEU A 23 -14.27 3.67 2.44
C LEU A 23 -14.45 2.37 3.25
N GLY A 24 -14.14 2.35 4.54
CA GLY A 24 -14.19 1.17 5.41
C GLY A 24 -13.35 0.00 4.89
N LEU A 25 -12.21 0.31 4.25
CA LEU A 25 -11.26 -0.66 3.73
C LEU A 25 -10.27 -1.12 4.80
N SER A 26 -10.14 -0.38 5.90
CA SER A 26 -9.19 -0.67 6.98
C SER A 26 -9.36 -2.07 7.56
N ASP A 27 -10.60 -2.59 7.56
CA ASP A 27 -10.95 -3.90 8.12
C ASP A 27 -10.87 -5.05 7.09
N LEU A 28 -10.56 -4.75 5.83
CA LEU A 28 -10.45 -5.79 4.80
C LEU A 28 -9.23 -6.67 5.06
N ARG A 29 -9.46 -7.98 5.23
CA ARG A 29 -8.41 -8.95 5.52
C ARG A 29 -7.29 -8.93 4.47
N GLU A 30 -7.65 -8.81 3.19
CA GLU A 30 -6.70 -8.84 2.07
C GLU A 30 -6.15 -7.44 1.75
N ALA A 31 -6.39 -6.45 2.61
CA ALA A 31 -5.84 -5.12 2.41
C ALA A 31 -4.31 -5.14 2.38
N PRO A 32 -3.68 -4.34 1.50
CA PRO A 32 -2.23 -4.33 1.32
C PRO A 32 -1.45 -3.68 2.46
N TRP A 33 -2.09 -3.42 3.59
CA TRP A 33 -1.45 -2.99 4.83
C TRP A 33 -1.63 -4.01 5.96
N ASN A 34 -2.45 -5.05 5.75
CA ASN A 34 -2.70 -6.13 6.72
C ASN A 34 -1.69 -7.25 6.53
N HIS A 35 -0.43 -6.95 6.79
CA HIS A 35 0.64 -7.93 6.72
C HIS A 35 0.82 -8.64 8.07
N GLY A 36 0.74 -9.98 8.08
CA GLY A 36 1.07 -10.76 9.27
C GLY A 36 2.58 -10.77 9.57
N PHE A 37 3.41 -10.87 8.52
CA PHE A 37 4.86 -10.79 8.61
C PHE A 37 5.35 -9.54 7.87
N LEU A 38 6.25 -8.77 8.48
CA LEU A 38 6.92 -7.62 7.86
C LEU A 38 8.43 -7.80 7.98
N ALA A 39 9.10 -8.03 6.84
CA ALA A 39 10.55 -8.08 6.83
C ALA A 39 11.10 -6.72 7.25
N THR A 40 12.03 -6.71 8.19
CA THR A 40 12.77 -5.50 8.55
C THR A 40 14.15 -5.50 7.93
N GLN A 41 14.59 -6.57 7.26
CA GLN A 41 15.85 -6.61 6.53
C GLN A 41 15.75 -7.38 5.22
N MET A 42 16.48 -6.89 4.21
CA MET A 42 16.67 -7.58 2.93
C MET A 42 18.16 -7.59 2.64
N THR A 43 18.70 -8.76 2.34
CA THR A 43 20.10 -8.98 1.99
C THR A 43 20.16 -9.79 0.71
N ARG A 44 21.14 -9.50 -0.14
CA ARG A 44 21.48 -10.32 -1.29
C ARG A 44 22.56 -11.30 -0.85
N LEU A 45 22.30 -12.59 -1.04
CA LEU A 45 23.31 -13.62 -0.87
C LEU A 45 24.13 -13.74 -2.16
N GLU A 46 25.42 -13.45 -2.07
CA GLU A 46 26.38 -13.64 -3.15
C GLU A 46 27.33 -14.78 -2.81
N ARG A 47 27.61 -15.63 -3.80
CA ARG A 47 28.67 -16.63 -3.68
C ARG A 47 29.93 -16.09 -4.34
N LYS A 48 30.94 -15.79 -3.52
CA LYS A 48 32.31 -15.50 -3.97
C LYS A 48 33.15 -16.76 -3.72
N SER A 49 34.26 -16.65 -2.98
CA SER A 49 34.94 -17.81 -2.39
C SER A 49 34.11 -18.42 -1.25
N GLU A 50 33.41 -17.58 -0.49
CA GLU A 50 32.46 -17.95 0.57
C GLU A 50 31.09 -17.32 0.28
N TRP A 51 30.05 -17.76 1.00
CA TRP A 51 28.75 -17.09 0.97
C TRP A 51 28.83 -15.79 1.75
N VAL A 52 28.45 -14.69 1.11
CA VAL A 52 28.42 -13.36 1.72
C VAL A 52 27.01 -12.81 1.62
N ALA A 53 26.47 -12.34 2.74
CA ALA A 53 25.26 -11.54 2.76
C ALA A 53 25.62 -10.06 2.62
N ASP A 54 25.13 -9.43 1.56
CA ASP A 54 25.37 -8.01 1.28
C ASP A 54 24.05 -7.25 1.14
N ASN A 55 23.90 -6.17 1.90
CA ASN A 55 22.77 -5.24 1.78
C ASN A 55 23.16 -3.93 1.10
N ARG A 56 24.44 -3.73 0.77
CA ARG A 56 24.94 -2.50 0.15
C ARG A 56 24.27 -2.31 -1.22
N GLY A 57 23.61 -1.18 -1.39
CA GLY A 57 22.87 -0.82 -2.61
C GLY A 57 21.39 -1.21 -2.60
N ILE A 58 20.91 -2.15 -1.79
CA ILE A 58 19.46 -2.46 -1.75
C ILE A 58 18.70 -1.24 -1.22
N PHE A 59 19.18 -0.64 -0.14
CA PHE A 59 18.51 0.51 0.45
C PHE A 59 18.64 1.76 -0.42
N ASP A 60 19.87 2.15 -0.76
CA ASP A 60 20.13 3.39 -1.48
C ASP A 60 19.68 3.36 -2.94
N SER A 61 19.73 2.19 -3.59
CA SER A 61 19.43 2.07 -5.03
C SER A 61 18.02 1.57 -5.34
N LEU A 62 17.31 0.94 -4.39
CA LEU A 62 15.95 0.44 -4.62
C LEU A 62 14.94 1.08 -3.66
N VAL A 63 15.13 0.92 -2.35
CA VAL A 63 14.13 1.35 -1.36
C VAL A 63 13.97 2.86 -1.33
N TYR A 64 15.06 3.62 -1.29
CA TYR A 64 15.01 5.08 -1.18
C TYR A 64 14.40 5.77 -2.41
N PRO A 65 14.75 5.39 -3.66
CA PRO A 65 14.07 5.88 -4.85
C PRO A 65 12.58 5.54 -4.88
N LEU A 66 12.19 4.29 -4.54
CA LEU A 66 10.79 3.87 -4.49
C LEU A 66 10.00 4.66 -3.45
N ALA A 67 10.58 4.89 -2.27
CA ALA A 67 9.94 5.68 -1.22
C ALA A 67 9.72 7.13 -1.66
N LYS A 68 10.69 7.75 -2.35
CA LYS A 68 10.52 9.09 -2.94
C LYS A 68 9.44 9.12 -4.02
N ALA A 69 9.42 8.14 -4.93
CA ALA A 69 8.39 8.05 -5.97
C ALA A 69 7.00 7.90 -5.34
N THR A 70 6.87 7.02 -4.35
CA THR A 70 5.62 6.81 -3.60
C THR A 70 5.17 8.08 -2.90
N GLN A 71 6.08 8.80 -2.22
CA GLN A 71 5.77 10.08 -1.58
C GLN A 71 5.34 11.14 -2.61
N HIS A 72 6.02 11.21 -3.75
CA HIS A 72 5.68 12.13 -4.83
C HIS A 72 4.26 11.88 -5.37
N HIS A 73 3.93 10.63 -5.68
CA HIS A 73 2.58 10.27 -6.14
C HIS A 73 1.50 10.52 -5.08
N ARG A 74 1.77 10.19 -3.81
CA ARG A 74 0.88 10.51 -2.68
C ARG A 74 0.61 12.00 -2.58
N ASN A 75 1.63 12.85 -2.74
CA ASN A 75 1.49 14.30 -2.67
C ASN A 75 0.73 14.89 -3.87
N LEU A 76 1.00 14.39 -5.08
CA LEU A 76 0.34 14.88 -6.30
C LEU A 76 -1.15 14.56 -6.32
N ARG A 77 -1.51 13.32 -5.99
CA ARG A 77 -2.86 12.81 -6.18
C ARG A 77 -3.65 12.70 -4.87
N ARG A 78 -3.04 13.15 -3.76
CA ARG A 78 -3.60 13.06 -2.39
C ARG A 78 -4.20 11.68 -2.11
N THR A 79 -3.51 10.64 -2.58
CA THR A 79 -4.08 9.30 -2.74
C THR A 79 -4.53 8.63 -1.43
N SER A 80 -4.11 9.18 -0.28
CA SER A 80 -4.53 8.73 1.05
C SER A 80 -5.78 9.44 1.58
N LYS A 81 -6.36 10.38 0.83
CA LYS A 81 -7.48 11.22 1.26
C LYS A 81 -8.55 11.25 0.20
N VAL A 82 -9.79 11.10 0.62
CA VAL A 82 -10.93 11.39 -0.26
C VAL A 82 -10.99 12.89 -0.49
N ASN A 83 -10.71 13.31 -1.72
CA ASN A 83 -10.87 14.71 -2.13
C ASN A 83 -12.01 14.77 -3.12
N HIS A 84 -13.16 15.29 -2.67
CA HIS A 84 -14.25 15.60 -3.56
C HIS A 84 -13.85 16.80 -4.45
N ASP A 85 -13.88 16.58 -5.75
CA ASP A 85 -13.85 17.66 -6.75
C ASP A 85 -15.27 18.15 -7.01
N ARG A 86 -15.56 19.43 -6.77
CA ARG A 86 -16.91 20.00 -6.96
C ARG A 86 -17.41 19.95 -8.41
N ASN A 87 -16.51 19.76 -9.37
CA ASN A 87 -16.86 19.65 -10.78
C ASN A 87 -17.19 18.20 -11.20
N HIS A 88 -17.02 17.23 -10.30
CA HIS A 88 -17.24 15.83 -10.55
C HIS A 88 -18.14 15.20 -9.49
N ASP A 89 -19.00 14.28 -9.92
CA ASP A 89 -19.88 13.53 -9.03
C ASP A 89 -19.16 12.35 -8.34
N TRP A 90 -17.84 12.27 -8.50
CA TRP A 90 -16.99 11.19 -8.01
C TRP A 90 -15.66 11.72 -7.45
N ALA A 91 -15.06 10.98 -6.52
CA ALA A 91 -13.68 11.19 -6.06
C ALA A 91 -12.81 10.00 -6.45
N VAL A 92 -11.57 10.27 -6.88
CA VAL A 92 -10.57 9.22 -7.13
C VAL A 92 -9.73 8.99 -5.89
N THR A 93 -9.60 7.72 -5.52
CA THR A 93 -8.61 7.23 -4.55
C THR A 93 -7.69 6.27 -5.28
N GLU A 94 -6.39 6.36 -5.03
CA GLU A 94 -5.41 5.47 -5.66
C GLU A 94 -4.63 4.68 -4.62
N PHE A 95 -4.55 3.37 -4.84
CA PHE A 95 -3.73 2.48 -4.03
C PHE A 95 -2.45 2.18 -4.78
N LEU A 96 -1.32 2.53 -4.17
CA LEU A 96 0.01 2.29 -4.73
C LEU A 96 0.59 1.05 -4.06
N TYR A 97 1.15 0.17 -4.87
CA TYR A 97 1.86 -1.04 -4.47
C TYR A 97 3.33 -0.91 -4.88
N PRO A 98 4.19 -0.25 -4.07
CA PRO A 98 5.61 -0.19 -4.37
C PRO A 98 6.19 -1.59 -4.28
N MET A 99 6.83 -2.05 -5.36
CA MET A 99 7.41 -3.40 -5.41
C MET A 99 8.80 -3.40 -6.04
N VAL A 100 9.60 -4.38 -5.64
CA VAL A 100 10.89 -4.73 -6.22
C VAL A 100 10.78 -6.16 -6.75
N VAL A 101 10.89 -6.32 -8.07
CA VAL A 101 10.90 -7.64 -8.69
C VAL A 101 12.34 -8.13 -8.79
N THR A 102 12.63 -9.31 -8.24
CA THR A 102 13.96 -9.93 -8.25
C THR A 102 14.00 -11.15 -9.16
N SER A 103 15.10 -11.34 -9.88
CA SER A 103 15.35 -12.56 -10.66
C SER A 103 15.84 -13.73 -9.79
N ALA A 104 16.37 -13.45 -8.60
CA ALA A 104 16.80 -14.46 -7.65
C ALA A 104 15.63 -14.92 -6.75
N PRO A 105 15.61 -16.19 -6.33
CA PRO A 105 14.63 -16.69 -5.36
C PRO A 105 14.69 -15.91 -4.05
N LEU A 106 13.53 -15.70 -3.44
CA LEU A 106 13.41 -15.06 -2.14
C LEU A 106 13.36 -16.11 -1.03
N TYR A 107 14.05 -15.81 0.06
CA TYR A 107 14.01 -16.59 1.30
C TYR A 107 13.63 -15.67 2.45
N LYS A 108 12.61 -16.06 3.19
CA LYS A 108 12.15 -15.40 4.42
C LYS A 108 12.74 -16.13 5.61
N VAL A 109 13.22 -15.39 6.60
CA VAL A 109 13.68 -15.93 7.88
C VAL A 109 13.02 -15.12 8.99
N ASP A 110 12.26 -15.78 9.85
CA ASP A 110 11.77 -15.18 11.09
C ASP A 110 12.78 -15.44 12.21
N VAL A 111 13.43 -14.36 12.67
CA VAL A 111 14.44 -14.41 13.75
C VAL A 111 13.83 -14.29 15.14
N SER A 112 12.50 -14.14 15.25
CA SER A 112 11.80 -14.10 16.53
C SER A 112 11.49 -15.49 17.11
N GLN A 113 11.64 -16.54 16.29
CA GLN A 113 11.33 -17.92 16.66
C GLN A 113 12.52 -18.83 16.36
N GLU A 114 12.95 -19.61 17.37
CA GLU A 114 13.95 -20.67 17.17
C GLU A 114 13.27 -22.02 16.97
N PRO A 115 13.77 -22.87 16.05
CA PRO A 115 14.97 -22.68 15.24
C PRO A 115 14.77 -21.73 14.03
N TYR A 116 15.82 -20.98 13.66
CA TYR A 116 15.80 -20.12 12.48
C TYR A 116 15.74 -20.98 11.20
N GLN A 117 14.58 -20.99 10.54
CA GLN A 117 14.36 -21.78 9.33
C GLN A 117 14.11 -20.84 8.13
N PRO A 118 15.02 -20.84 7.14
CA PRO A 118 14.77 -20.16 5.88
C PRO A 118 13.64 -20.84 5.10
N GLU A 119 12.61 -20.06 4.78
CA GLU A 119 11.48 -20.48 3.95
C GLU A 119 11.59 -19.83 2.59
N LYS A 120 11.55 -20.62 1.51
CA LYS A 120 11.48 -20.06 0.15
C LYS A 120 10.07 -19.51 -0.07
N VAL A 121 9.97 -18.23 -0.46
CA VAL A 121 8.69 -17.54 -0.68
C VAL A 121 8.60 -16.94 -2.08
N GLY A 122 7.38 -16.77 -2.60
CA GLY A 122 7.14 -16.08 -3.87
C GLY A 122 7.28 -14.56 -3.74
N TRP A 123 6.84 -14.02 -2.61
CA TRP A 123 6.97 -12.60 -2.28
C TRP A 123 7.00 -12.40 -0.76
N THR A 124 7.43 -11.22 -0.31
CA THR A 124 7.32 -10.81 1.10
C THR A 124 7.32 -9.28 1.20
N PRO A 125 6.50 -8.69 2.08
CA PRO A 125 6.55 -7.26 2.34
C PRO A 125 7.79 -6.93 3.18
N LEU A 126 8.43 -5.80 2.85
CA LEU A 126 9.56 -5.22 3.57
C LEU A 126 9.16 -3.84 4.08
N VAL A 127 9.34 -3.57 5.37
CA VAL A 127 9.14 -2.24 5.95
C VAL A 127 10.47 -1.58 6.26
N ARG A 128 10.59 -0.30 5.88
CA ARG A 128 11.70 0.55 6.26
C ARG A 128 11.25 1.87 6.85
N GLU A 129 11.81 2.18 8.01
CA GLU A 129 11.74 3.53 8.54
C GLU A 129 12.79 4.41 7.85
N ILE A 130 12.35 5.52 7.28
CA ILE A 130 13.20 6.53 6.68
C ILE A 130 13.04 7.81 7.48
N ARG A 131 14.16 8.39 7.93
CA ARG A 131 14.21 9.66 8.65
C ARG A 131 15.23 10.60 8.00
N THR A 132 14.78 11.42 7.05
CA THR A 132 15.62 12.43 6.38
C THR A 132 14.95 13.80 6.39
N LYS A 133 15.66 14.83 5.91
CA LYS A 133 15.07 16.19 5.80
C LYS A 133 13.89 16.25 4.84
N THR A 134 13.82 15.36 3.84
CA THR A 134 12.83 15.43 2.75
C THR A 134 11.84 14.26 2.76
N LEU A 135 12.21 13.14 3.37
CA LEU A 135 11.43 11.90 3.39
C LEU A 135 11.40 11.35 4.81
N ASN A 136 10.19 11.21 5.36
CA ASN A 136 9.97 10.69 6.72
C ASN A 136 8.86 9.65 6.73
N GLY A 137 8.97 8.64 7.60
CA GLY A 137 7.93 7.65 7.89
C GLY A 137 8.32 6.21 7.57
N HIS A 138 7.33 5.31 7.68
CA HIS A 138 7.45 3.91 7.34
C HIS A 138 7.02 3.68 5.89
N TYR A 139 7.89 3.05 5.11
CA TYR A 139 7.66 2.71 3.72
C TYR A 139 7.65 1.20 3.61
N VAL A 140 6.51 0.67 3.17
CA VAL A 140 6.37 -0.75 2.84
C VAL A 140 6.63 -0.91 1.34
N VAL A 141 7.43 -1.90 0.99
CA VAL A 141 7.76 -2.30 -0.37
C VAL A 141 7.67 -3.81 -0.44
N ASP A 142 7.00 -4.35 -1.45
CA ASP A 142 6.93 -5.79 -1.65
C ASP A 142 8.13 -6.27 -2.46
N ALA A 143 8.89 -7.22 -1.92
CA ALA A 143 9.88 -7.96 -2.69
C ALA A 143 9.17 -9.15 -3.36
N VAL A 144 9.23 -9.23 -4.67
CA VAL A 144 8.53 -10.24 -5.47
C VAL A 144 9.54 -11.01 -6.31
N TYR A 145 9.53 -12.34 -6.22
CA TYR A 145 10.31 -13.17 -7.11
C TYR A 145 9.66 -13.17 -8.50
N ALA A 146 10.44 -12.94 -9.56
CA ALA A 146 9.94 -12.77 -10.91
C ALA A 146 9.00 -13.89 -11.39
N THR A 147 9.26 -15.15 -11.02
CA THR A 147 8.39 -16.27 -11.45
C THR A 147 7.10 -16.39 -10.64
N ALA A 148 6.98 -15.63 -9.55
CA ALA A 148 5.79 -15.53 -8.72
C ALA A 148 5.06 -14.19 -8.90
N LEU A 149 5.45 -13.37 -9.89
CA LEU A 149 4.83 -12.08 -10.13
C LEU A 149 3.35 -12.22 -10.50
N ASP A 150 3.02 -13.13 -11.41
CA ASP A 150 1.63 -13.37 -11.83
C ASP A 150 0.78 -13.81 -10.63
N ASP A 151 1.29 -14.79 -9.86
CA ASP A 151 0.63 -15.26 -8.64
C ASP A 151 0.47 -14.14 -7.59
N TYR A 152 1.47 -13.26 -7.41
CA TYR A 152 1.36 -12.10 -6.54
C TYR A 152 0.27 -11.12 -7.02
N LEU A 153 0.20 -10.83 -8.31
CA LEU A 153 -0.80 -9.93 -8.86
C LEU A 153 -2.21 -10.50 -8.65
N ASP A 154 -2.40 -11.80 -8.91
CA ASP A 154 -3.70 -12.46 -8.79
C ASP A 154 -4.12 -12.61 -7.31
N THR A 155 -3.21 -13.05 -6.44
CA THR A 155 -3.55 -13.42 -5.06
C THR A 155 -3.42 -12.27 -4.06
N HIS A 156 -2.71 -11.19 -4.40
CA HIS A 156 -2.56 -10.05 -3.49
C HIS A 156 -3.26 -8.81 -4.02
N VAL A 157 -2.97 -8.42 -5.27
CA VAL A 157 -3.51 -7.16 -5.82
C VAL A 157 -4.95 -7.33 -6.27
N GLN A 158 -5.24 -8.38 -7.05
CA GLN A 158 -6.57 -8.62 -7.59
C GLN A 158 -7.57 -8.99 -6.51
N LEU A 159 -7.20 -9.82 -5.52
CA LEU A 159 -8.09 -10.13 -4.39
C LEU A 159 -8.54 -8.87 -3.62
N PHE A 160 -7.64 -7.91 -3.39
CA PHE A 160 -8.04 -6.64 -2.79
C PHE A 160 -8.96 -5.83 -3.70
N ALA A 161 -8.66 -5.78 -5.01
CA ALA A 161 -9.49 -5.09 -5.98
C ALA A 161 -10.91 -5.68 -6.04
N ASP A 162 -11.03 -7.00 -6.03
CA ASP A 162 -12.32 -7.72 -6.02
C ASP A 162 -13.12 -7.42 -4.75
N GLN A 163 -12.45 -7.33 -3.58
CA GLN A 163 -13.11 -6.92 -2.34
C GLN A 163 -13.61 -5.47 -2.39
N VAL A 164 -12.83 -4.56 -2.95
CA VAL A 164 -13.26 -3.17 -3.14
C VAL A 164 -14.44 -3.10 -4.11
N GLN A 165 -14.41 -3.86 -5.20
CA GLN A 165 -15.51 -3.95 -6.15
C GLN A 165 -16.77 -4.46 -5.47
N HIS A 166 -16.67 -5.55 -4.70
CA HIS A 166 -17.82 -6.13 -4.00
C HIS A 166 -18.43 -5.14 -3.00
N LEU A 167 -17.61 -4.42 -2.23
CA LEU A 167 -18.09 -3.35 -1.35
C LEU A 167 -18.83 -2.25 -2.13
N ALA A 168 -18.35 -1.89 -3.32
CA ALA A 168 -18.98 -0.88 -4.16
C ALA A 168 -20.30 -1.36 -4.78
N GLU A 169 -20.44 -2.67 -5.04
CA GLU A 169 -21.69 -3.28 -5.51
C GLU A 169 -22.73 -3.39 -4.39
N GLU A 170 -22.31 -3.71 -3.16
CA GLU A 170 -23.20 -3.84 -2.01
C GLU A 170 -23.68 -2.49 -1.45
N ASP A 171 -22.80 -1.49 -1.41
CA ASP A 171 -23.10 -0.15 -0.90
C ASP A 171 -22.49 0.94 -1.80
N PRO A 172 -23.10 1.20 -2.98
CA PRO A 172 -22.61 2.25 -3.89
C PRO A 172 -22.59 3.64 -3.25
N GLU A 173 -23.53 3.93 -2.32
CA GLU A 173 -23.65 5.24 -1.67
C GLU A 173 -22.44 5.58 -0.79
N LYS A 174 -21.72 4.56 -0.26
CA LYS A 174 -20.47 4.74 0.48
C LYS A 174 -19.36 5.38 -0.35
N PHE A 175 -19.40 5.21 -1.66
CA PHE A 175 -18.43 5.76 -2.61
C PHE A 175 -18.88 7.09 -3.20
N VAL A 176 -20.09 7.54 -2.87
CA VAL A 176 -20.62 8.85 -3.28
C VAL A 176 -20.02 9.92 -2.38
N THR A 177 -19.13 10.71 -2.97
CA THR A 177 -18.46 11.81 -2.27
C THR A 177 -19.15 13.16 -2.44
N SER A 178 -20.09 13.23 -3.39
CA SER A 178 -20.83 14.42 -3.82
C SER A 178 -22.33 14.14 -3.80
N GLY A 179 -23.14 15.08 -3.31
CA GLY A 179 -24.59 15.02 -3.50
C GLY A 179 -25.24 16.34 -3.11
N ASN A 180 -26.15 16.84 -3.96
CA ASN A 180 -27.12 17.83 -3.51
C ASN A 180 -28.12 17.10 -2.63
N GLU A 181 -28.25 17.50 -1.37
CA GLU A 181 -29.48 17.24 -0.63
C GLU A 181 -30.62 17.83 -1.47
N SER A 182 -31.37 16.95 -2.13
CA SER A 182 -32.58 17.36 -2.82
C SER A 182 -33.57 17.69 -1.71
N ASP A 183 -33.91 18.97 -1.58
CA ASP A 183 -34.94 19.48 -0.67
C ASP A 183 -36.18 18.56 -0.72
N THR A 184 -36.40 17.79 0.34
CA THR A 184 -37.74 17.29 0.71
C THR A 184 -38.55 18.38 1.35
#